data_AF-A0A2T5XZ42-F1
#
_entry.id   AF-A0A2T5XZ42-F1
#
_cell.length_a   1.000
_cell.length_b   1.000
_cell.length_c   1.000
_cell.angle_alpha   90.00
_cell.angle_beta   90.00
_cell.angle_gamma   90.00
#
_symmetry.space_group_name_H-M   'P 1'
#
loop_
_entity.id
_entity.type
_entity.pdbx_description
1 polymer ?
#
loop_
_entity_poly.entity_id
_entity_poly.type
_entity_poly.pdbx_seq_one_letter_code
_entity_poly.pdbx_strand_id
1 'polypeptide(L)'
;MKLSNVLSLSFQLFKTTFLTHLLGCLLLFGALLGLYWFLAPVIFGMPLEEVAQLSKQPEKIAALVNNGGFAIKLSLFLLLVDGIVTPFTTGMYKNYRSVQRNEAATIGQLFSFYRSTYTGRILSYVLLLTALKSVAFVGIGALGLPAFALATVTVMSIVFVLTLPIIIFEDQPLLRAMGNSYKRTVPVIFTVMLALILGGLVSLLGAFVFGIGIVVTFPMLYAVIYSLYTNSVTH
;
A
#
# COMPACT_ATOMS: atom_id res chain seq x y z
N MET A 1 -18.13 9.49 11.67
CA MET A 1 -16.98 8.58 11.90
C MET A 1 -16.15 9.07 13.08
N LYS A 2 -16.04 8.28 14.17
CA LYS A 2 -15.19 8.61 15.35
C LYS A 2 -13.86 7.88 15.27
N LEU A 3 -12.75 8.58 15.53
CA LEU A 3 -11.39 8.01 15.48
C LEU A 3 -11.21 6.82 16.44
N SER A 4 -11.74 6.92 17.66
CA SER A 4 -11.66 5.86 18.67
C SER A 4 -12.27 4.54 18.18
N ASN A 5 -13.39 4.60 17.47
CA ASN A 5 -14.05 3.42 16.91
C ASN A 5 -13.20 2.78 15.81
N VAL A 6 -12.58 3.60 14.95
CA VAL A 6 -11.68 3.13 13.89
C VAL A 6 -10.48 2.40 14.49
N LEU A 7 -9.82 3.00 15.49
CA LEU A 7 -8.62 2.43 16.11
C LEU A 7 -8.93 1.18 16.95
N SER A 8 -10.04 1.19 17.70
CA SER A 8 -10.48 0.03 18.48
C SER A 8 -10.75 -1.17 17.57
N LEU A 9 -11.52 -0.95 16.50
CA LEU A 9 -11.83 -2.00 15.54
C LEU A 9 -10.58 -2.48 14.80
N SER A 10 -9.68 -1.58 14.39
CA SER A 10 -8.46 -1.99 13.67
C SER A 10 -7.56 -2.84 14.56
N PHE A 11 -7.44 -2.50 15.85
CA PHE A 11 -6.64 -3.27 16.78
C PHE A 11 -7.24 -4.65 17.07
N GLN A 12 -8.57 -4.73 17.21
CA GLN A 12 -9.25 -6.02 17.33
C GLN A 12 -8.99 -6.89 16.10
N LEU A 13 -9.19 -6.36 14.90
CA LEU A 13 -8.98 -7.07 13.64
C LEU A 13 -7.54 -7.55 13.47
N PHE A 14 -6.57 -6.67 13.75
CA PHE A 14 -5.14 -6.99 13.70
C PHE A 14 -4.79 -8.17 14.61
N LYS A 15 -5.29 -8.17 15.86
CA LYS A 15 -5.06 -9.29 16.79
C LYS A 15 -5.69 -10.58 16.30
N THR A 16 -6.94 -10.53 15.87
CA THR A 16 -7.69 -11.74 15.51
C THR A 16 -7.14 -12.41 14.24
N THR A 17 -6.60 -11.64 13.30
CA THR A 17 -5.99 -12.20 12.07
C THR A 17 -4.48 -12.39 12.16
N PHE A 18 -3.86 -12.10 13.32
CA PHE A 18 -2.41 -11.95 13.48
C PHE A 18 -1.61 -13.09 12.86
N LEU A 19 -1.89 -14.33 13.26
CA LEU A 19 -1.10 -15.49 12.83
C LEU A 19 -1.24 -15.73 11.31
N THR A 20 -2.47 -15.67 10.79
CA THR A 20 -2.75 -15.87 9.37
C THR A 20 -2.08 -14.80 8.52
N HIS A 21 -2.16 -13.53 8.94
CA HIS A 21 -1.55 -12.41 8.22
C HIS A 21 -0.03 -12.42 8.33
N LEU A 22 0.53 -12.79 9.48
CA LEU A 22 1.98 -12.95 9.66
C LEU A 22 2.54 -13.98 8.68
N LEU A 23 1.94 -15.17 8.61
CA LEU A 23 2.37 -16.22 7.67
C LEU A 23 2.25 -15.77 6.22
N GLY A 24 1.14 -15.11 5.86
CA GLY A 24 0.97 -14.56 4.52
C GLY A 24 1.98 -13.46 4.19
N CYS A 25 2.29 -12.58 5.15
CA CYS A 25 3.30 -11.54 4.99
C CYS A 25 4.70 -12.14 4.82
N LEU A 26 5.07 -13.16 5.59
CA LEU A 26 6.35 -13.85 5.42
C LEU A 26 6.52 -14.39 3.99
N LEU A 27 5.46 -15.00 3.43
CA LEU A 27 5.46 -15.46 2.05
C LEU A 27 5.58 -14.30 1.05
N LEU A 28 4.80 -13.24 1.21
CA LEU A 28 4.82 -12.07 0.34
C LEU A 28 6.20 -11.40 0.36
N PHE A 29 6.69 -11.02 1.54
CA PHE A 29 7.97 -10.33 1.69
C PHE A 29 9.15 -11.20 1.24
N GLY A 30 9.11 -12.52 1.48
CA GLY A 30 10.09 -13.44 0.94
C GLY A 30 10.12 -13.44 -0.60
N ALA A 31 8.94 -13.50 -1.23
CA ALA A 31 8.83 -13.42 -2.69
C ALA A 31 9.30 -12.06 -3.24
N LEU A 32 8.94 -10.95 -2.59
CA LEU A 32 9.38 -9.60 -2.99
C LEU A 32 10.89 -9.41 -2.83
N LEU A 33 11.49 -9.95 -1.76
CA LEU A 33 12.94 -9.94 -1.58
C LEU A 33 13.63 -10.75 -2.69
N GLY A 34 13.15 -11.95 -2.99
CA GLY A 34 13.68 -12.75 -4.09
C GLY A 34 13.58 -12.02 -5.44
N LEU A 35 12.45 -11.39 -5.72
CA LEU A 35 12.23 -10.59 -6.92
C LEU A 35 13.17 -9.38 -6.97
N TYR A 36 13.37 -8.67 -5.85
CA TYR A 36 14.30 -7.55 -5.75
C TYR A 36 15.73 -7.99 -6.04
N TRP A 37 16.22 -9.06 -5.40
CA TRP A 37 17.56 -9.59 -5.63
C TRP A 37 17.78 -10.00 -7.09
N PHE A 38 16.77 -10.59 -7.72
CA PHE A 38 16.81 -10.97 -9.13
C PHE A 38 16.87 -9.76 -10.07
N LEU A 39 16.11 -8.69 -9.80
CA LEU A 39 16.03 -7.51 -10.67
C LEU A 39 17.03 -6.41 -10.32
N ALA A 40 17.70 -6.47 -9.17
CA ALA A 40 18.64 -5.44 -8.73
C ALA A 40 19.71 -5.09 -9.79
N PRO A 41 20.39 -6.05 -10.45
CA PRO A 41 21.38 -5.70 -11.46
C PRO A 41 20.80 -4.90 -12.64
N VAL A 42 19.56 -5.20 -13.03
CA VAL A 42 18.84 -4.49 -14.10
C VAL A 42 18.48 -3.08 -13.65
N ILE A 43 17.89 -2.95 -12.45
CA ILE A 43 17.46 -1.67 -11.89
C ILE A 43 18.66 -0.72 -11.76
N PHE A 44 19.73 -1.18 -11.11
CA PHE A 44 20.93 -0.38 -10.86
C PHE A 44 21.85 -0.27 -12.08
N GLY A 45 21.74 -1.18 -13.06
CA GLY A 45 22.61 -1.20 -14.25
C GLY A 45 24.05 -1.61 -13.94
N MET A 46 24.24 -2.41 -12.89
CA MET A 46 25.56 -2.84 -12.42
C MET A 46 25.49 -4.25 -11.80
N PRO A 47 26.62 -4.97 -11.69
CA PRO A 47 26.67 -6.29 -11.05
C PRO A 47 26.19 -6.25 -9.59
N LEU A 48 25.68 -7.38 -9.10
CA LEU A 48 25.08 -7.46 -7.77
C LEU A 48 26.09 -7.18 -6.65
N GLU A 49 27.34 -7.58 -6.86
CA GLU A 49 28.46 -7.33 -5.94
C GLU A 49 28.69 -5.83 -5.75
N GLU A 50 28.58 -5.06 -6.82
CA GLU A 50 28.71 -3.61 -6.76
C GLU A 50 27.48 -2.96 -6.10
N VAL A 51 26.27 -3.47 -6.34
CA VAL A 51 25.06 -3.01 -5.65
C VAL A 51 25.18 -3.21 -4.14
N ALA A 52 25.70 -4.36 -3.69
CA ALA A 52 25.89 -4.67 -2.28
C ALA A 52 26.91 -3.73 -1.59
N GLN A 53 27.84 -3.16 -2.35
CA GLN A 53 28.85 -2.23 -1.86
C GLN A 53 28.47 -0.76 -2.04
N LEU A 54 27.33 -0.47 -2.67
CA LEU A 54 26.93 0.89 -3.05
C LEU A 54 26.81 1.83 -1.85
N SER A 55 26.42 1.32 -0.68
CA SER A 55 26.35 2.09 0.57
C SER A 55 27.70 2.67 1.01
N LYS A 56 28.80 2.12 0.53
CA LYS A 56 30.17 2.60 0.78
C LYS A 56 30.67 3.58 -0.28
N GLN A 57 29.87 3.88 -1.30
CA GLN A 57 30.25 4.68 -2.48
C GLN A 57 29.25 5.84 -2.70
N PRO A 58 29.31 6.89 -1.86
CA PRO A 58 28.33 7.99 -1.88
C PRO A 58 28.27 8.73 -3.22
N GLU A 59 29.40 8.84 -3.93
CA GLU A 59 29.46 9.46 -5.25
C GLU A 59 28.66 8.68 -6.31
N LYS A 60 28.72 7.34 -6.29
CA LYS A 60 27.93 6.51 -7.19
C LYS A 60 26.43 6.60 -6.87
N ILE A 61 26.07 6.73 -5.59
CA ILE A 61 24.68 6.99 -5.18
C ILE A 61 24.20 8.32 -5.76
N ALA A 62 25.00 9.39 -5.62
CA ALA A 62 24.65 10.70 -6.16
C ALA A 62 24.48 10.67 -7.69
N ALA A 63 25.35 9.94 -8.40
CA ALA A 63 25.23 9.75 -9.85
C ALA A 63 23.95 8.97 -10.24
N LEU A 64 23.59 7.93 -9.49
CA LEU A 64 22.36 7.16 -9.72
C LEU A 64 21.09 8.00 -9.51
N VAL A 65 21.03 8.78 -8.43
CA VAL A 65 19.87 9.63 -8.12
C VAL A 65 19.62 10.67 -9.21
N ASN A 66 20.68 11.16 -9.85
CA ASN A 66 20.58 12.12 -10.96
C ASN A 66 20.40 11.43 -12.34
N ASN A 67 20.41 10.10 -12.40
CA ASN A 67 20.25 9.35 -13.64
C ASN A 67 18.76 9.08 -13.94
N GLY A 68 18.24 9.73 -14.98
CA GLY A 68 16.84 9.55 -15.40
C GLY A 68 16.48 8.11 -15.78
N GLY A 69 17.42 7.36 -16.37
CA GLY A 69 17.23 5.94 -16.69
C GLY A 69 17.11 5.05 -15.45
N PHE A 70 17.88 5.34 -14.40
CA PHE A 70 17.72 4.68 -13.10
C PHE A 70 16.34 4.99 -12.48
N ALA A 71 15.92 6.26 -12.49
CA ALA A 71 14.64 6.68 -11.94
C ALA A 71 13.44 6.00 -12.64
N ILE A 72 13.48 5.85 -13.97
CA ILE A 72 12.46 5.11 -14.73
C ILE A 72 12.45 3.63 -14.35
N LYS A 73 13.62 2.97 -14.34
CA LYS A 73 13.72 1.54 -13.98
C LYS A 73 13.22 1.27 -12.56
N LEU A 74 13.59 2.13 -11.61
CA LEU A 74 13.11 2.04 -10.22
C LEU A 74 11.61 2.25 -10.14
N SER A 75 11.06 3.22 -10.86
CA SER A 75 9.61 3.49 -10.89
C SER A 75 8.81 2.31 -11.45
N LEU A 76 9.29 1.67 -12.52
CA LEU A 76 8.67 0.47 -13.08
C LEU A 76 8.75 -0.72 -12.12
N PHE A 77 9.87 -0.88 -11.41
CA PHE A 77 9.99 -1.89 -10.37
C PHE A 77 9.01 -1.65 -9.21
N LEU A 78 8.90 -0.42 -8.72
CA LEU A 78 7.92 -0.07 -7.68
C LEU A 78 6.49 -0.32 -8.14
N LEU A 79 6.16 -0.01 -9.40
CA LEU A 79 4.85 -0.31 -9.99
C LEU A 79 4.57 -1.83 -10.04
N LEU A 80 5.57 -2.64 -10.38
CA LEU A 80 5.47 -4.10 -10.34
C LEU A 80 5.21 -4.59 -8.92
N VAL A 81 5.95 -4.07 -7.93
CA VAL A 81 5.75 -4.39 -6.51
C VAL A 81 4.34 -4.02 -6.07
N ASP A 82 3.85 -2.82 -6.41
CA ASP A 82 2.48 -2.40 -6.10
C ASP A 82 1.43 -3.32 -6.75
N GLY A 83 1.67 -3.77 -7.98
CA GLY A 83 0.82 -4.74 -8.68
C GLY A 83 0.75 -6.11 -7.98
N ILE A 84 1.80 -6.51 -7.26
CA ILE A 84 1.83 -7.74 -6.46
C ILE A 84 1.19 -7.50 -5.08
N VAL A 85 1.59 -6.43 -4.38
CA VAL A 85 1.15 -6.13 -3.01
C VAL A 85 -0.34 -5.81 -2.96
N THR A 86 -0.89 -5.12 -3.96
CA THR A 86 -2.27 -4.62 -3.90
C THR A 86 -3.33 -5.74 -3.87
N PRO A 87 -3.28 -6.78 -4.72
CA PRO A 87 -4.16 -7.95 -4.58
C PRO A 87 -4.03 -8.64 -3.21
N PHE A 88 -2.82 -8.73 -2.66
CA PHE A 88 -2.59 -9.35 -1.35
C PHE A 88 -3.25 -8.56 -0.21
N THR A 89 -3.07 -7.24 -0.18
CA THR A 89 -3.68 -6.36 0.83
C THR A 89 -5.20 -6.29 0.68
N THR A 90 -5.70 -6.41 -0.55
CA THR A 90 -7.13 -6.60 -0.83
C THR A 90 -7.65 -7.92 -0.20
N GLY A 91 -6.84 -8.98 -0.23
CA GLY A 91 -7.11 -10.23 0.49
C GLY A 91 -7.13 -10.08 2.02
N MET A 92 -6.34 -9.17 2.59
CA MET A 92 -6.42 -8.83 4.01
C MET A 92 -7.78 -8.24 4.38
N TYR A 93 -8.31 -7.31 3.56
CA TYR A 93 -9.65 -6.77 3.76
C TYR A 93 -10.71 -7.87 3.80
N LYS A 94 -10.62 -8.86 2.90
CA LYS A 94 -11.54 -10.00 2.89
C LYS A 94 -11.44 -10.80 4.19
N ASN A 95 -10.24 -11.07 4.68
CA ASN A 95 -10.04 -11.73 5.99
C ASN A 95 -10.64 -10.91 7.14
N TYR A 96 -10.48 -9.58 7.15
CA TYR A 96 -11.10 -8.73 8.18
C TYR A 96 -12.63 -8.79 8.14
N ARG A 97 -13.23 -8.81 6.95
CA ARG A 97 -14.68 -8.98 6.79
C ARG A 97 -15.17 -10.35 7.26
N SER A 98 -14.41 -11.42 6.96
CA SER A 98 -14.70 -12.78 7.44
C SER A 98 -14.74 -12.80 8.98
N VAL A 99 -13.70 -12.27 9.63
CA VAL A 99 -13.62 -12.23 11.10
C VAL A 99 -14.75 -11.42 11.74
N GLN A 100 -15.12 -10.27 11.16
CA GLN A 100 -16.29 -9.52 11.63
C GLN A 100 -17.60 -10.28 11.52
N ARG A 101 -17.68 -11.26 10.61
CA ARG A 101 -18.83 -12.17 10.45
C ARG A 101 -18.72 -13.44 11.27
N ASN A 102 -17.74 -13.53 12.18
CA ASN A 102 -17.40 -14.73 12.96
C ASN A 102 -16.92 -15.91 12.09
N GLU A 103 -16.40 -15.63 10.90
CA GLU A 103 -15.76 -16.62 10.02
C GLU A 103 -14.23 -16.61 10.23
N ALA A 104 -13.57 -17.74 9.97
CA ALA A 104 -12.13 -17.86 10.14
C ALA A 104 -11.34 -17.10 9.05
N ALA A 105 -10.27 -16.42 9.45
CA ALA A 105 -9.28 -15.91 8.52
C ALA A 105 -8.44 -17.05 7.94
N THR A 106 -8.15 -17.01 6.65
CA THR A 106 -7.36 -18.06 5.98
C THR A 106 -6.24 -17.45 5.13
N ILE A 107 -5.15 -18.22 4.97
CA ILE A 107 -4.03 -17.83 4.09
C ILE A 107 -4.52 -17.76 2.63
N GLY A 108 -5.40 -18.69 2.23
CA GLY A 108 -5.97 -18.70 0.87
C GLY A 108 -6.73 -17.42 0.52
N GLN A 109 -7.42 -16.78 1.48
CA GLN A 109 -8.08 -15.50 1.25
C GLN A 109 -7.10 -14.36 0.92
N LEU A 110 -5.89 -14.36 1.49
CA LEU A 110 -4.86 -13.36 1.20
C LEU A 110 -4.46 -13.36 -0.28
N PHE A 111 -4.43 -14.53 -0.91
CA PHE A 111 -4.03 -14.67 -2.32
C PHE A 111 -5.24 -14.77 -3.28
N SER A 112 -6.46 -14.62 -2.77
CA SER A 112 -7.67 -14.85 -3.59
C SER A 112 -7.89 -13.81 -4.69
N PHE A 113 -7.33 -12.60 -4.56
CA PHE A 113 -7.48 -11.53 -5.56
C PHE A 113 -6.43 -11.53 -6.66
N TYR A 114 -5.49 -12.49 -6.69
CA TYR A 114 -4.62 -12.69 -7.85
C TYR A 114 -5.33 -13.38 -9.02
N ARG A 115 -6.46 -14.06 -8.76
CA ARG A 115 -7.23 -14.82 -9.77
C ARG A 115 -8.75 -14.60 -9.63
N SER A 116 -9.17 -13.42 -9.21
CA SER A 116 -10.59 -13.11 -9.03
C SER A 116 -11.15 -12.30 -10.20
N THR A 117 -12.48 -12.19 -10.26
CA THR A 117 -13.17 -11.28 -11.19
C THR A 117 -12.82 -9.81 -10.96
N TYR A 118 -12.26 -9.46 -9.79
CA TYR A 118 -11.85 -8.11 -9.43
C TYR A 118 -10.38 -7.80 -9.78
N THR A 119 -9.56 -8.80 -10.14
CA THR A 119 -8.12 -8.62 -10.38
C THR A 119 -7.86 -7.52 -11.40
N GLY A 120 -8.61 -7.50 -12.51
CA GLY A 120 -8.50 -6.44 -13.51
C GLY A 120 -8.76 -5.04 -12.92
N ARG A 121 -9.83 -4.86 -12.13
CA ARG A 121 -10.16 -3.57 -11.51
C ARG A 121 -9.11 -3.13 -10.49
N ILE A 122 -8.54 -4.09 -9.74
CA ILE A 122 -7.49 -3.84 -8.74
C ILE A 122 -6.19 -3.38 -9.42
N LEU A 123 -5.76 -4.07 -10.48
CA LEU A 123 -4.55 -3.68 -11.22
C LEU A 123 -4.76 -2.37 -12.00
N SER A 124 -5.94 -2.15 -12.58
CA SER A 124 -6.29 -0.87 -13.20
C SER A 124 -6.28 0.28 -12.19
N TYR A 125 -6.69 0.05 -10.93
CA TYR A 125 -6.56 1.04 -9.87
C TYR A 125 -5.10 1.40 -9.60
N VAL A 126 -4.22 0.41 -9.48
CA VAL A 126 -2.78 0.64 -9.29
C VAL A 126 -2.21 1.47 -10.44
N LEU A 127 -2.45 1.05 -11.69
CA LEU A 127 -1.96 1.76 -12.88
C LEU A 127 -2.49 3.20 -12.95
N LEU A 128 -3.79 3.39 -12.77
CA LEU A 128 -4.43 4.70 -12.88
C LEU A 128 -3.98 5.63 -11.76
N LEU A 129 -3.96 5.18 -10.51
CA LEU A 129 -3.55 6.02 -9.39
C LEU A 129 -2.08 6.39 -9.50
N THR A 130 -1.21 5.46 -9.90
CA THR A 130 0.21 5.76 -10.14
C THR A 130 0.38 6.76 -11.26
N ALA A 131 -0.30 6.59 -12.40
CA ALA A 131 -0.25 7.55 -13.51
C ALA A 131 -0.72 8.95 -13.08
N LEU A 132 -1.85 9.04 -12.36
CA LEU A 132 -2.37 10.31 -11.84
C LEU A 132 -1.38 10.97 -10.88
N LYS A 133 -0.78 10.20 -9.95
CA LYS A 133 0.23 10.71 -9.02
C LYS A 133 1.50 11.17 -9.75
N SER A 134 1.97 10.43 -10.75
CA SER A 134 3.14 10.80 -11.54
C SER A 134 2.91 12.09 -12.33
N VAL A 135 1.75 12.24 -12.98
CA VAL A 135 1.38 13.47 -13.70
C VAL A 135 1.30 14.65 -12.73
N ALA A 136 0.65 14.50 -11.59
CA ALA A 136 0.59 15.55 -10.57
C ALA A 136 1.97 15.92 -10.03
N PHE A 137 2.81 14.92 -9.74
CA PHE A 137 4.14 15.13 -9.19
C PHE A 137 5.05 15.89 -10.15
N VAL A 138 5.12 15.43 -11.42
CA VAL A 138 5.95 16.06 -12.45
C VAL A 138 5.40 17.43 -12.83
N GLY A 139 4.09 17.55 -13.02
CA GLY A 139 3.45 18.81 -13.42
C GLY A 139 3.63 19.92 -12.39
N ILE A 140 3.43 19.63 -11.10
CA ILE A 140 3.65 20.59 -10.01
C ILE A 140 5.14 20.82 -9.78
N GLY A 141 5.96 19.76 -9.86
CA GLY A 141 7.42 19.87 -9.72
C GLY A 141 8.03 20.81 -10.76
N ALA A 142 7.54 20.78 -12.00
CA ALA A 142 7.96 21.67 -13.08
C ALA A 142 7.65 23.15 -12.80
N LEU A 143 6.71 23.45 -11.89
CA LEU A 143 6.42 24.82 -11.43
C LEU A 143 7.37 25.29 -10.32
N GLY A 144 8.39 24.50 -9.97
CA GLY A 144 9.32 24.83 -8.88
C GLY A 144 8.75 24.60 -7.48
N LEU A 145 7.69 23.77 -7.36
CA LEU A 145 6.99 23.51 -6.09
C LEU A 145 7.08 22.04 -5.64
N PRO A 146 8.29 21.47 -5.44
CA PRO A 146 8.47 20.05 -5.15
C PRO A 146 7.81 19.59 -3.83
N ALA A 147 7.80 20.45 -2.80
CA ALA A 147 7.10 20.14 -1.54
C ALA A 147 5.58 20.04 -1.74
N PHE A 148 5.00 20.91 -2.57
CA PHE A 148 3.58 20.88 -2.90
C PHE A 148 3.21 19.69 -3.78
N ALA A 149 4.12 19.27 -4.67
CA ALA A 149 3.99 18.05 -5.45
C ALA A 149 3.88 16.81 -4.54
N LEU A 150 4.79 16.70 -3.56
CA LEU A 150 4.75 15.63 -2.55
C LEU A 150 3.47 15.65 -1.71
N ALA A 151 3.05 16.83 -1.24
CA ALA A 151 1.81 16.98 -0.49
C ALA A 151 0.61 16.53 -1.32
N THR A 152 0.55 16.91 -2.60
CA THR A 152 -0.55 16.56 -3.50
C THR A 152 -0.67 15.05 -3.69
N VAL A 153 0.42 14.35 -4.04
CA VAL A 153 0.39 12.89 -4.22
C VAL A 153 0.07 12.14 -2.92
N THR A 154 0.44 12.70 -1.77
CA THR A 154 0.08 12.18 -0.45
C THR A 154 -1.43 12.32 -0.21
N VAL A 155 -1.99 13.50 -0.44
CA VAL A 155 -3.43 13.77 -0.34
C VAL A 155 -4.23 12.87 -1.28
N MET A 156 -3.77 12.65 -2.52
CA MET A 156 -4.41 11.72 -3.45
C MET A 156 -4.49 10.29 -2.88
N SER A 157 -3.42 9.84 -2.20
CA SER A 157 -3.39 8.51 -1.57
C SER A 157 -4.40 8.40 -0.44
N ILE A 158 -4.57 9.47 0.35
CA ILE A 158 -5.57 9.56 1.42
C ILE A 158 -6.98 9.55 0.82
N VAL A 159 -7.25 10.41 -0.16
CA VAL A 159 -8.57 10.56 -0.80
C VAL A 159 -9.05 9.24 -1.41
N PHE A 160 -8.17 8.49 -2.07
CA PHE A 160 -8.52 7.24 -2.74
C PHE A 160 -8.31 5.98 -1.88
N VAL A 161 -8.02 6.13 -0.58
CA VAL A 161 -7.67 5.00 0.31
C VAL A 161 -8.76 3.93 0.42
N LEU A 162 -10.04 4.28 0.24
CA LEU A 162 -11.17 3.34 0.36
C LEU A 162 -11.55 2.67 -0.97
N THR A 163 -10.86 2.99 -2.07
CA THR A 163 -11.22 2.50 -3.41
C THR A 163 -11.26 0.97 -3.47
N LEU A 164 -10.24 0.30 -2.93
CA LEU A 164 -10.15 -1.16 -2.97
C LEU A 164 -11.27 -1.86 -2.16
N PRO A 165 -11.53 -1.51 -0.88
CA PRO A 165 -12.71 -2.00 -0.16
C PRO A 165 -14.02 -1.79 -0.93
N ILE A 166 -14.22 -0.62 -1.54
CA ILE A 166 -15.44 -0.32 -2.30
C ILE A 166 -15.55 -1.21 -3.56
N ILE A 167 -14.45 -1.43 -4.29
CA ILE A 167 -14.44 -2.35 -5.44
C ILE A 167 -14.91 -3.74 -5.03
N ILE A 168 -14.35 -4.31 -3.96
CA ILE A 168 -14.55 -5.72 -3.63
C ILE A 168 -15.79 -6.01 -2.78
N PHE A 169 -16.29 -5.03 -2.04
CA PHE A 169 -17.42 -5.23 -1.12
C PHE A 169 -18.72 -4.62 -1.61
N GLU A 170 -18.66 -3.66 -2.52
CA GLU A 170 -19.83 -3.03 -3.16
C GLU A 170 -19.91 -3.36 -4.66
N ASP A 171 -19.02 -4.19 -5.18
CA ASP A 171 -18.93 -4.60 -6.59
C ASP A 171 -18.99 -3.41 -7.57
N GLN A 172 -18.29 -2.32 -7.24
CA GLN A 172 -18.31 -1.14 -8.07
C GLN A 172 -17.25 -1.17 -9.18
N PRO A 173 -17.54 -0.56 -10.35
CA PRO A 173 -16.52 -0.29 -11.35
C PRO A 173 -15.52 0.75 -10.83
N LEU A 174 -14.28 0.71 -11.34
CA LEU A 174 -13.14 1.48 -10.83
C LEU A 174 -13.45 2.97 -10.62
N LEU A 175 -13.91 3.68 -11.64
CA LEU A 175 -14.15 5.13 -11.56
C LEU A 175 -15.24 5.48 -10.55
N ARG A 176 -16.27 4.64 -10.44
CA ARG A 176 -17.34 4.82 -9.43
C ARG A 176 -16.82 4.59 -8.02
N ALA A 177 -15.98 3.56 -7.84
CA ALA A 177 -15.35 3.27 -6.56
C ALA A 177 -14.41 4.40 -6.11
N MET A 178 -13.61 4.97 -7.02
CA MET A 178 -12.77 6.14 -6.73
C MET A 178 -13.60 7.37 -6.36
N GLY A 179 -14.68 7.64 -7.12
CA GLY A 179 -15.60 8.73 -6.81
C GLY A 179 -16.30 8.55 -5.46
N ASN A 180 -16.64 7.32 -5.07
CA ASN A 180 -17.21 7.04 -3.76
C ASN A 180 -16.17 7.10 -2.64
N SER A 181 -14.92 6.69 -2.87
CA SER A 181 -13.83 6.92 -1.93
C SER A 181 -13.65 8.42 -1.66
N TYR A 182 -13.65 9.25 -2.72
CA TYR A 182 -13.61 10.70 -2.57
C TYR A 182 -14.77 11.23 -1.71
N LYS A 183 -16.01 10.86 -2.04
CA LYS A 183 -17.21 11.32 -1.32
C LYS A 183 -17.22 10.92 0.16
N ARG A 184 -16.63 9.77 0.50
CA ARG A 184 -16.58 9.28 1.89
C ARG A 184 -15.39 9.82 2.67
N THR A 185 -14.25 10.04 2.01
CA THR A 185 -13.03 10.48 2.68
C THR A 185 -12.98 12.00 2.88
N VAL A 186 -13.31 12.79 1.86
CA VAL A 186 -13.11 14.25 1.87
C VAL A 186 -13.84 14.95 3.03
N PRO A 187 -15.12 14.64 3.34
CA PRO A 187 -15.82 15.29 4.44
C PRO A 187 -15.19 15.06 5.83
N VAL A 188 -14.39 14.01 5.97
CA VAL A 188 -13.77 13.58 7.24
C VAL A 188 -12.25 13.40 7.10
N ILE A 189 -11.64 14.15 6.18
CA ILE A 189 -10.25 13.94 5.75
C ILE A 189 -9.24 13.97 6.90
N PHE A 190 -9.43 14.85 7.88
CA PHE A 190 -8.54 14.92 9.05
C PHE A 190 -8.62 13.66 9.93
N THR A 191 -9.81 13.08 10.10
CA THR A 191 -9.98 11.83 10.84
C THR A 191 -9.33 10.66 10.08
N VAL A 192 -9.53 10.60 8.77
CA VAL A 192 -8.88 9.59 7.90
C VAL A 192 -7.36 9.74 7.97
N MET A 193 -6.84 10.95 7.79
CA MET A 193 -5.42 11.25 7.84
C MET A 193 -4.80 10.86 9.18
N LEU A 194 -5.40 11.26 10.30
CA LEU A 194 -4.90 10.91 11.63
C LEU A 194 -4.90 9.40 11.87
N ALA A 195 -5.97 8.70 11.45
CA ALA A 195 -6.02 7.24 11.54
C ALA A 195 -4.91 6.58 10.71
N LEU A 196 -4.69 7.02 9.47
CA LEU A 196 -3.64 6.50 8.59
C LEU A 196 -2.23 6.79 9.11
N ILE A 197 -2.00 7.98 9.69
CA ILE A 197 -0.72 8.31 10.34
C ILE A 197 -0.47 7.36 11.51
N LEU A 198 -1.44 7.17 12.40
CA LEU A 198 -1.29 6.27 13.55
C LEU A 198 -1.08 4.82 13.11
N GLY A 199 -1.85 4.33 12.14
CA GLY A 199 -1.68 3.00 11.56
C GLY A 199 -0.32 2.83 10.85
N GLY A 200 0.13 3.86 10.14
CA GLY A 200 1.43 3.92 9.47
C GLY A 200 2.59 3.89 10.46
N LEU A 201 2.54 4.69 11.54
CA LEU A 201 3.54 4.68 12.60
C LEU A 201 3.67 3.29 13.21
N VAL A 202 2.55 2.63 13.57
CA VAL A 202 2.58 1.26 14.09
C VAL A 202 3.15 0.28 13.07
N SER A 203 2.78 0.43 11.80
CA SER A 203 3.31 -0.40 10.71
C SER A 203 4.83 -0.24 10.54
N LEU A 204 5.38 0.93 10.85
CA LEU A 204 6.82 1.22 10.81
C LEU A 204 7.56 0.85 12.10
N LEU A 205 6.90 0.75 13.26
CA LEU A 205 7.53 0.35 14.53
C LEU A 205 8.27 -0.99 14.39
N GLY A 206 7.72 -1.88 13.58
CA GLY A 206 8.36 -3.15 13.27
C GLY A 206 9.71 -3.04 12.54
N ALA A 207 9.95 -1.99 11.76
CA ALA A 207 11.24 -1.80 11.09
C ALA A 207 12.39 -1.67 12.10
N PHE A 208 12.12 -1.14 13.30
CA PHE A 208 13.10 -1.01 14.39
C PHE A 208 13.41 -2.34 15.11
N VAL A 209 12.69 -3.43 14.79
CA VAL A 209 12.92 -4.78 15.33
C VAL A 209 13.55 -5.66 14.24
N PHE A 210 14.83 -5.40 13.94
CA PHE A 210 15.67 -6.20 13.03
C PHE A 210 15.10 -6.42 11.61
N GLY A 211 14.31 -5.47 11.08
CA GLY A 211 13.71 -5.56 9.74
C GLY A 211 12.60 -6.60 9.59
N ILE A 212 12.51 -7.60 10.48
CA ILE A 212 11.41 -8.58 10.53
C ILE A 212 10.13 -7.94 11.04
N GLY A 213 10.23 -6.97 11.96
CA GLY A 213 9.02 -6.42 12.54
C GLY A 213 8.12 -5.73 11.52
N ILE A 214 8.62 -5.22 10.37
CA ILE A 214 7.72 -4.68 9.33
C ILE A 214 6.77 -5.76 8.82
N VAL A 215 7.22 -7.01 8.70
CA VAL A 215 6.39 -8.16 8.31
C VAL A 215 5.27 -8.39 9.32
N VAL A 216 5.57 -8.17 10.60
CA VAL A 216 4.65 -8.33 11.73
C VAL A 216 3.62 -7.20 11.79
N THR A 217 4.05 -5.95 11.57
CA THR A 217 3.22 -4.76 11.77
C THR A 217 2.54 -4.25 10.51
N PHE A 218 2.98 -4.68 9.31
CA PHE A 218 2.39 -4.31 8.01
C PHE A 218 0.86 -4.48 7.93
N PRO A 219 0.23 -5.54 8.46
CA PRO A 219 -1.23 -5.69 8.42
C PRO A 219 -1.98 -4.57 9.16
N MET A 220 -1.36 -3.89 10.13
CA MET A 220 -2.04 -2.88 10.96
C MET A 220 -2.58 -1.71 10.13
N LEU A 221 -1.82 -1.20 9.17
CA LEU A 221 -2.31 -0.14 8.28
C LEU A 221 -3.56 -0.58 7.51
N TYR A 222 -3.59 -1.82 7.02
CA TYR A 222 -4.74 -2.35 6.28
C TYR A 222 -5.95 -2.61 7.19
N ALA A 223 -5.73 -3.00 8.45
CA ALA A 223 -6.78 -3.05 9.46
C ALA A 223 -7.40 -1.66 9.68
N VAL A 224 -6.58 -0.61 9.75
CA VAL A 224 -7.06 0.78 9.84
C VAL A 224 -7.88 1.18 8.62
N ILE A 225 -7.39 0.90 7.40
CA ILE A 225 -8.11 1.22 6.16
C ILE A 225 -9.47 0.50 6.11
N TYR A 226 -9.51 -0.77 6.48
CA TYR A 226 -10.76 -1.53 6.54
C TYR A 226 -11.72 -1.00 7.62
N SER A 227 -11.21 -0.60 8.79
CA SER A 227 -12.02 0.03 9.83
C SER A 227 -12.59 1.37 9.39
N LEU A 228 -11.82 2.19 8.67
CA LEU A 228 -12.29 3.42 8.04
C LEU A 228 -13.42 3.13 7.04
N TYR A 229 -13.24 2.12 6.17
CA TYR A 229 -14.29 1.69 5.25
C TYR A 229 -15.57 1.30 6.00
N THR A 230 -15.47 0.45 7.03
CA THR A 230 -16.62 -0.03 7.79
C THR A 230 -17.39 1.12 8.45
N ASN A 231 -16.66 2.04 9.08
CA ASN A 231 -17.26 3.21 9.74
C ASN A 231 -17.76 4.28 8.75
N SER A 232 -17.38 4.20 7.48
CA SER A 232 -17.87 5.08 6.41
C SER A 232 -19.20 4.62 5.80
N VAL A 233 -19.56 3.34 5.98
CA VAL A 233 -20.82 2.75 5.48
C VAL A 233 -21.93 2.83 6.52
N THR A 234 -21.61 2.87 7.82
CA THR A 234 -22.58 2.89 8.93
C THR A 234 -23.13 4.30 9.27
N HIS A 235 -23.29 5.18 8.27
CA HIS A 235 -23.89 6.50 8.43
C HIS A 235 -24.88 6.78 7.29
#